data_AF-A0A067BZA7-F1
#
_entry.id   AF-A0A067BZA7-F1
#
_cell.length_a   1.000
_cell.length_b   1.000
_cell.length_c   1.000
_cell.angle_alpha   90.00
_cell.angle_beta   90.00
_cell.angle_gamma   90.00
#
_symmetry.space_group_name_H-M   'P 1'
#
loop_
_entity.id
_entity.type
_entity.pdbx_description
1 polymer ?
#
loop_
_entity_poly.entity_id
_entity_poly.type
_entity_poly.pdbx_seq_one_letter_code
_entity_poly.pdbx_strand_id
1 'polypeptide(L)'
;MAKAVVPLVAVVAAAVAMIVLRQRQKAERPYPMKRTPIKRLPLDQLPRLKNDLLVRAYLGQKTERVPVWCMRQAGRHLPEFRALRSAGYDFFTMCQVPELAVEVSLQPLRRYNTDAVIIFCDILVVPQAMGMEVVMKSGVGPVLPQPLRTPEDLKRLVIKPDIEATLGYLMDAINLARQEIKGQVPLIGFSGAPFTLFTYMVEGGGSRTKDKVKTFLYKYPEAAHEALAAITDVCVRYLIAQYEAGAQALQVFESVGAEYLTQEHYYEFAFPYLAEVGAPHPVLSNAAYVV
;
A
#
# COMPACT_ATOMS: atom_id res chain seq x y z
N MET A 1 32.85 33.56 45.82
CA MET A 1 32.11 32.66 44.91
C MET A 1 32.24 33.21 43.48
N ALA A 2 33.20 32.70 42.69
CA ALA A 2 33.40 33.14 41.31
C ALA A 2 32.49 32.36 40.37
N LYS A 3 31.52 33.02 39.73
CA LYS A 3 30.68 32.41 38.69
C LYS A 3 31.49 32.30 37.41
N ALA A 4 31.69 31.08 36.92
CA ALA A 4 32.31 30.83 35.63
C ALA A 4 31.44 31.40 34.50
N VAL A 5 31.95 32.43 33.83
CA VAL A 5 31.34 32.99 32.62
C VAL A 5 31.84 32.14 31.45
N VAL A 6 30.99 31.26 30.94
CA VAL A 6 31.29 30.55 29.69
C VAL A 6 31.24 31.58 28.55
N PRO A 7 32.30 31.73 27.75
CA PRO A 7 32.32 32.74 26.70
C PRO A 7 31.28 32.41 25.63
N LEU A 8 30.50 33.42 25.22
CA LEU A 8 29.42 33.32 24.23
C LEU A 8 29.85 32.57 22.94
N VAL A 9 31.13 32.72 22.56
CA VAL A 9 31.76 32.04 21.42
C VAL A 9 31.77 30.51 21.57
N ALA A 10 31.99 29.99 22.77
CA ALA A 10 32.00 28.55 23.03
C ALA A 10 30.59 27.94 22.93
N VAL A 11 29.57 28.68 23.35
CA VAL A 11 28.16 28.27 23.23
C VAL A 11 27.72 28.25 21.77
N VAL A 12 28.11 29.26 20.99
CA VAL A 12 27.81 29.32 19.55
C VAL A 12 28.57 28.22 18.78
N ALA A 13 29.85 27.99 19.09
CA ALA A 13 30.62 26.91 18.47
C ALA A 13 30.05 25.52 18.79
N ALA A 14 29.60 25.28 20.03
CA ALA A 14 28.95 24.03 20.41
C ALA A 14 27.58 23.85 19.72
N ALA A 15 26.80 24.93 19.57
CA ALA A 15 25.53 24.91 18.84
C ALA A 15 25.73 24.64 17.34
N VAL A 16 26.73 25.30 16.71
CA VAL A 16 27.09 25.07 15.31
C VAL A 16 27.66 23.66 15.13
N ALA A 17 28.50 23.17 16.04
CA ALA A 17 29.01 21.80 16.01
C ALA A 17 27.87 20.78 16.19
N MET A 18 26.88 21.02 17.05
CA MET A 18 25.69 20.19 17.16
C MET A 18 24.80 20.26 15.93
N ILE A 19 24.68 21.42 15.28
CA ILE A 19 23.95 21.57 14.01
C ILE A 19 24.68 20.82 12.90
N VAL A 20 26.00 20.95 12.80
CA VAL A 20 26.84 20.24 11.83
C VAL A 20 26.87 18.74 12.12
N LEU A 21 26.89 18.31 13.39
CA LEU A 21 26.76 16.91 13.78
C LEU A 21 25.35 16.37 13.48
N ARG A 22 24.29 17.15 13.71
CA ARG A 22 22.91 16.80 13.31
C ARG A 22 22.74 16.78 11.80
N GLN A 23 23.46 17.64 11.06
CA GLN A 23 23.46 17.67 9.60
C GLN A 23 24.34 16.57 9.00
N ARG A 24 25.43 16.17 9.65
CA ARG A 24 26.22 14.96 9.32
C ARG A 24 25.51 13.68 9.75
N GLN A 25 24.67 13.75 10.79
CA GLN A 25 23.69 12.73 11.17
C GLN A 25 22.36 12.86 10.41
N LYS A 26 22.27 13.66 9.32
CA LYS A 26 21.35 13.27 8.24
C LYS A 26 21.87 11.93 7.76
N ALA A 27 21.27 10.88 8.33
CA ALA A 27 21.72 9.51 8.25
C ALA A 27 22.17 9.18 6.84
N GLU A 28 23.34 8.55 6.70
CA GLU A 28 23.65 7.78 5.52
C GLU A 28 22.39 6.99 5.16
N ARG A 29 21.90 7.22 3.94
CA ARG A 29 20.70 6.59 3.42
C ARG A 29 21.08 5.15 3.09
N PRO A 30 20.63 4.15 3.87
CA PRO A 30 21.11 2.77 3.69
C PRO A 30 20.51 2.10 2.45
N TYR A 31 19.50 2.72 1.83
CA TYR A 31 18.79 2.24 0.65
C TYR A 31 18.79 3.27 -0.49
N PRO A 32 18.65 2.83 -1.75
CA PRO A 32 18.53 3.73 -2.89
C PRO A 32 17.30 4.64 -2.80
N MET A 33 17.33 5.75 -3.55
CA MET A 33 16.22 6.70 -3.66
C MET A 33 15.31 6.44 -4.86
N LYS A 34 15.71 5.55 -5.77
CA LYS A 34 15.01 5.24 -7.01
C LYS A 34 15.04 3.74 -7.25
N ARG A 35 13.95 3.21 -7.80
CA ARG A 35 13.88 1.83 -8.26
C ARG A 35 14.96 1.56 -9.29
N THR A 36 15.65 0.44 -9.14
CA THR A 36 16.32 -0.26 -10.24
C THR A 36 15.51 -1.53 -10.50
N PRO A 37 14.94 -1.73 -11.70
CA PRO A 37 14.20 -2.95 -11.99
C PRO A 37 15.06 -4.19 -11.73
N ILE A 38 14.48 -5.19 -11.09
CA ILE A 38 15.18 -6.44 -10.78
C ILE A 38 14.73 -7.56 -11.72
N LYS A 39 15.61 -8.55 -11.92
CA LYS A 39 15.20 -9.82 -12.53
C LYS A 39 14.45 -10.64 -11.48
N ARG A 40 13.12 -10.73 -11.60
CA ARG A 40 12.28 -11.53 -10.70
C ARG A 40 12.59 -13.01 -10.87
N LEU A 41 12.62 -13.74 -9.74
CA LEU A 41 12.67 -15.19 -9.77
C LEU A 41 11.29 -15.75 -10.14
N PRO A 42 11.22 -16.77 -11.01
CA PRO A 42 10.01 -17.56 -11.23
C PRO A 42 9.46 -18.15 -9.93
N LEU A 43 8.14 -18.38 -9.87
CA LEU A 43 7.45 -18.86 -8.67
C LEU A 43 8.00 -20.19 -8.12
N ASP A 44 8.42 -21.10 -9.01
CA ASP A 44 9.00 -22.40 -8.67
C ASP A 44 10.43 -22.31 -8.10
N GLN A 45 11.09 -21.16 -8.28
CA GLN A 45 12.41 -20.86 -7.73
C GLN A 45 12.35 -20.05 -6.42
N LEU A 46 11.18 -19.55 -6.04
CA LEU A 46 11.01 -18.86 -4.76
C LEU A 46 11.05 -19.85 -3.58
N PRO A 47 11.53 -19.42 -2.40
CA PRO A 47 11.56 -20.28 -1.21
C PRO A 47 10.18 -20.87 -0.87
N ARG A 48 10.15 -22.18 -0.61
CA ARG A 48 8.94 -22.90 -0.20
C ARG A 48 8.48 -22.45 1.18
N LEU A 49 7.17 -22.34 1.35
CA LEU A 49 6.53 -21.92 2.60
C LEU A 49 6.74 -22.98 3.71
N LYS A 50 7.11 -22.52 4.91
CA LYS A 50 7.36 -23.36 6.10
C LYS A 50 6.24 -23.22 7.14
N ASN A 51 5.80 -21.99 7.42
CA ASN A 51 4.59 -21.73 8.21
C ASN A 51 3.46 -21.36 7.25
N ASP A 52 2.46 -22.23 7.12
CA ASP A 52 1.31 -22.06 6.25
C ASP A 52 -0.01 -21.83 7.00
N LEU A 53 0.06 -21.54 8.31
CA LEU A 53 -1.11 -21.40 9.18
C LEU A 53 -2.15 -20.41 8.62
N LEU A 54 -1.71 -19.24 8.14
CA LEU A 54 -2.62 -18.23 7.58
C LEU A 54 -3.32 -18.74 6.30
N VAL A 55 -2.56 -19.35 5.40
CA VAL A 55 -3.08 -19.86 4.12
C VAL A 55 -4.12 -20.95 4.38
N ARG A 56 -3.81 -21.90 5.27
CA ARG A 56 -4.76 -22.95 5.67
C ARG A 56 -6.01 -22.39 6.33
N ALA A 57 -5.85 -21.41 7.23
CA ALA A 57 -6.99 -20.77 7.89
C ALA A 57 -7.92 -20.07 6.89
N TYR A 58 -7.36 -19.35 5.90
CA TYR A 58 -8.16 -18.72 4.83
C TYR A 58 -8.88 -19.74 3.94
N LEU A 59 -8.34 -20.94 3.79
CA LEU A 59 -8.98 -22.05 3.09
C LEU A 59 -9.99 -22.83 3.98
N GLY A 60 -10.28 -22.36 5.19
CA GLY A 60 -11.19 -23.03 6.13
C GLY A 60 -10.64 -24.35 6.70
N GLN A 61 -9.34 -24.60 6.56
CA GLN A 61 -8.70 -25.81 7.06
C GLN A 61 -8.35 -25.68 8.54
N LYS A 62 -8.30 -26.81 9.25
CA LYS A 62 -7.89 -26.86 10.65
C LYS A 62 -6.40 -26.48 10.79
N THR A 63 -6.10 -25.68 11.80
CA THR A 63 -4.74 -25.24 12.16
C THR A 63 -4.40 -25.62 13.60
N GLU A 64 -3.11 -25.74 13.91
CA GLU A 64 -2.60 -26.10 15.23
C GLU A 64 -2.84 -24.97 16.25
N ARG A 65 -2.93 -23.74 15.76
CA ARG A 65 -3.31 -22.52 16.49
C ARG A 65 -3.83 -21.47 15.52
N VAL A 66 -4.51 -20.46 16.04
CA VAL A 66 -4.98 -19.31 15.25
C VAL A 66 -3.77 -18.51 14.74
N PRO A 67 -3.64 -18.24 13.43
CA PRO A 67 -2.61 -17.36 12.88
C PRO A 67 -2.92 -15.90 13.19
N VAL A 68 -1.88 -15.09 13.42
CA VAL A 68 -2.02 -13.66 13.72
C VAL A 68 -1.08 -12.80 12.88
N TRP A 69 -1.64 -11.74 12.32
CA TRP A 69 -0.93 -10.60 11.74
C TRP A 69 -1.75 -9.33 12.02
N CYS A 70 -1.19 -8.15 11.82
CA CYS A 70 -1.90 -6.89 12.09
C CYS A 70 -1.90 -5.96 10.89
N MET A 71 -3.08 -5.39 10.58
CA MET A 71 -3.13 -4.28 9.64
C MET A 71 -2.23 -3.14 10.12
N ARG A 72 -1.47 -2.54 9.20
CA ARG A 72 -0.46 -1.52 9.50
C ARG A 72 0.60 -1.96 10.52
N GLN A 73 0.92 -3.27 10.57
CA GLN A 73 2.05 -3.79 11.37
C GLN A 73 3.36 -3.07 11.03
N ALA A 74 3.59 -2.72 9.77
CA ALA A 74 4.67 -1.83 9.37
C ALA A 74 4.19 -0.38 9.43
N GLY A 75 4.71 0.41 10.37
CA GLY A 75 4.29 1.80 10.50
C GLY A 75 4.93 2.61 11.62
N ARG A 76 4.43 3.83 11.81
CA ARG A 76 5.00 4.88 12.69
C ARG A 76 5.13 4.53 14.17
N HIS A 77 4.48 3.47 14.63
CA HIS A 77 4.65 2.98 16.00
C HIS A 77 6.04 2.33 16.20
N LEU A 78 6.69 1.89 15.11
CA LEU A 78 8.03 1.32 15.13
C LEU A 78 9.11 2.42 15.08
N PRO A 79 10.09 2.43 16.00
CA PRO A 79 11.23 3.34 15.96
C PRO A 79 12.02 3.28 14.65
N GLU A 80 12.26 2.10 14.11
CA GLU A 80 13.01 1.86 12.86
C GLU A 80 12.27 2.39 11.62
N PHE A 81 10.95 2.31 11.57
CA PHE A 81 10.15 2.98 10.53
C PHE A 81 10.34 4.50 10.59
N ARG A 82 10.30 5.08 11.80
CA ARG A 82 10.52 6.53 12.00
C ARG A 82 11.96 6.94 11.67
N ALA A 83 12.94 6.05 11.85
CA ALA A 83 14.33 6.29 11.47
C ALA A 83 14.47 6.46 9.94
N LEU A 84 13.83 5.60 9.14
CA LEU A 84 13.81 5.75 7.68
C LEU A 84 13.16 7.07 7.25
N ARG A 85 12.03 7.45 7.87
CA ARG A 85 11.41 8.76 7.65
C ARG A 85 12.35 9.91 7.96
N SER A 86 13.11 9.80 9.05
CA SER A 86 14.08 10.81 9.50
C SER A 86 15.31 10.89 8.59
N ALA A 87 15.67 9.79 7.92
CA ALA A 87 16.71 9.74 6.87
C ALA A 87 16.26 10.40 5.53
N GLY A 88 15.00 10.85 5.46
CA GLY A 88 14.47 11.62 4.33
C GLY A 88 13.85 10.79 3.22
N TYR A 89 13.43 9.55 3.51
CA TYR A 89 12.57 8.79 2.60
C TYR A 89 11.12 9.23 2.77
N ASP A 90 10.54 9.83 1.71
CA ASP A 90 9.12 10.13 1.69
C ASP A 90 8.27 8.85 1.51
N PHE A 91 6.95 8.98 1.55
CA PHE A 91 6.07 7.82 1.64
C PHE A 91 6.05 7.03 0.33
N PHE A 92 5.93 7.72 -0.80
CA PHE A 92 5.90 7.06 -2.09
C PHE A 92 7.28 6.54 -2.48
N THR A 93 8.37 7.21 -2.10
CA THR A 93 9.73 6.64 -2.23
C THR A 93 9.83 5.28 -1.51
N MET A 94 9.32 5.16 -0.28
CA MET A 94 9.34 3.87 0.42
C MET A 94 8.44 2.80 -0.21
N CYS A 95 7.36 3.18 -0.90
CA CYS A 95 6.51 2.23 -1.64
C CYS A 95 7.12 1.82 -2.98
N GLN A 96 7.83 2.75 -3.66
CA GLN A 96 8.29 2.60 -5.04
C GLN A 96 9.72 2.06 -5.17
N VAL A 97 10.49 2.05 -4.09
CA VAL A 97 11.82 1.44 -4.05
C VAL A 97 11.71 0.04 -3.42
N PRO A 98 11.95 -1.04 -4.17
CA PRO A 98 11.76 -2.41 -3.69
C PRO A 98 12.48 -2.71 -2.37
N GLU A 99 13.74 -2.30 -2.23
CA GLU A 99 14.54 -2.56 -1.03
C GLU A 99 13.98 -1.87 0.22
N LEU A 100 13.43 -0.65 0.06
CA LEU A 100 12.76 0.08 1.14
C LEU A 100 11.42 -0.57 1.51
N ALA A 101 10.61 -0.93 0.51
CA ALA A 101 9.34 -1.59 0.74
C ALA A 101 9.53 -2.92 1.47
N VAL A 102 10.52 -3.72 1.06
CA VAL A 102 10.89 -4.98 1.72
C VAL A 102 11.38 -4.73 3.13
N GLU A 103 12.34 -3.81 3.33
CA GLU A 103 12.85 -3.50 4.67
C GLU A 103 11.71 -3.15 5.62
N VAL A 104 10.85 -2.19 5.23
CA VAL A 104 9.71 -1.75 6.05
C VAL A 104 8.74 -2.91 6.35
N SER A 105 8.48 -3.77 5.36
CA SER A 105 7.58 -4.93 5.52
C SER A 105 8.09 -5.95 6.53
N LEU A 106 9.41 -6.12 6.65
CA LEU A 106 10.04 -7.14 7.50
C LEU A 106 10.31 -6.69 8.94
N GLN A 107 10.27 -5.39 9.23
CA GLN A 107 10.44 -4.85 10.59
C GLN A 107 9.54 -5.54 11.63
N PRO A 108 8.23 -5.71 11.40
CA PRO A 108 7.33 -6.32 12.38
C PRO A 108 7.58 -7.82 12.56
N LEU A 109 7.94 -8.52 11.48
CA LEU A 109 8.29 -9.95 11.54
C LEU A 109 9.48 -10.18 12.48
N ARG A 110 10.52 -9.34 12.39
CA ARG A 110 11.70 -9.40 13.27
C ARG A 110 11.39 -9.11 14.74
N ARG A 111 10.37 -8.30 15.03
CA ARG A 111 9.98 -7.94 16.41
C ARG A 111 9.02 -8.92 17.05
N TYR A 112 8.05 -9.38 16.29
CA TYR A 112 6.85 -10.01 16.84
C TYR A 112 6.64 -11.44 16.33
N ASN A 113 7.42 -11.90 15.35
CA ASN A 113 7.28 -13.22 14.74
C ASN A 113 5.84 -13.52 14.29
N THR A 114 5.21 -12.55 13.61
CA THR A 114 3.84 -12.64 13.07
C THR A 114 3.71 -13.81 12.09
N ASP A 115 2.50 -14.34 11.91
CA ASP A 115 2.22 -15.46 10.99
C ASP A 115 2.11 -15.07 9.53
N ALA A 116 2.29 -13.78 9.21
CA ALA A 116 2.37 -13.28 7.85
C ALA A 116 3.09 -11.94 7.79
N VAL A 117 3.54 -11.62 6.59
CA VAL A 117 4.01 -10.29 6.20
C VAL A 117 3.03 -9.75 5.18
N ILE A 118 2.58 -8.51 5.34
CA ILE A 118 1.90 -7.77 4.27
C ILE A 118 2.89 -6.81 3.64
N ILE A 119 2.95 -6.79 2.31
CA ILE A 119 3.87 -5.91 1.59
C ILE A 119 3.55 -4.43 1.90
N PHE A 120 4.58 -3.61 2.10
CA PHE A 120 4.41 -2.18 2.33
C PHE A 120 4.13 -1.48 1.00
N CYS A 121 2.89 -1.03 0.84
CA CYS A 121 2.44 -0.23 -0.29
C CYS A 121 1.27 0.67 0.16
N ASP A 122 0.54 1.26 -0.78
CA ASP A 122 -0.67 2.03 -0.54
C ASP A 122 -1.76 1.66 -1.56
N ILE A 123 -3.04 1.78 -1.21
CA ILE A 123 -4.14 1.48 -2.13
C ILE A 123 -4.21 2.51 -3.27
N LEU A 124 -3.74 3.74 -3.06
CA LEU A 124 -3.85 4.84 -4.02
C LEU A 124 -2.85 4.76 -5.17
N VAL A 125 -1.99 3.74 -5.20
CA VAL A 125 -1.15 3.44 -6.36
C VAL A 125 -1.98 3.06 -7.59
N VAL A 126 -3.20 2.52 -7.41
CA VAL A 126 -4.13 2.22 -8.51
C VAL A 126 -4.62 3.52 -9.17
N PRO A 127 -5.22 4.49 -8.44
CA PRO A 127 -5.49 5.83 -8.98
C PRO A 127 -4.27 6.50 -9.64
N GLN A 128 -3.07 6.34 -9.07
CA GLN A 128 -1.84 6.87 -9.66
C GLN A 128 -1.53 6.22 -11.01
N ALA A 129 -1.64 4.89 -11.12
CA ALA A 129 -1.47 4.17 -12.38
C ALA A 129 -2.54 4.57 -13.42
N MET A 130 -3.75 4.91 -12.97
CA MET A 130 -4.83 5.45 -13.82
C MET A 130 -4.63 6.93 -14.20
N GLY A 131 -3.48 7.54 -13.88
CA GLY A 131 -3.12 8.89 -14.33
C GLY A 131 -3.49 10.01 -13.35
N MET A 132 -3.97 9.70 -12.14
CA MET A 132 -4.23 10.73 -11.14
C MET A 132 -2.97 11.07 -10.33
N GLU A 133 -2.78 12.36 -10.02
CA GLU A 133 -1.75 12.77 -9.07
C GLU A 133 -2.20 12.45 -7.63
N VAL A 134 -1.31 11.83 -6.85
CA VAL A 134 -1.54 11.56 -5.43
C VAL A 134 -0.38 12.14 -4.62
N VAL A 135 -0.70 13.02 -3.67
CA VAL A 135 0.28 13.70 -2.81
C VAL A 135 0.04 13.30 -1.36
N MET A 136 1.09 12.80 -0.70
CA MET A 136 1.03 12.50 0.74
C MET A 136 1.40 13.74 1.56
N LYS A 137 0.41 14.43 2.12
CA LYS A 137 0.64 15.63 2.97
C LYS A 137 0.79 15.24 4.44
N SER A 138 1.86 15.73 5.07
CA SER A 138 2.10 15.50 6.50
C SER A 138 0.94 16.00 7.36
N GLY A 139 0.45 15.17 8.28
CA GLY A 139 -0.66 15.50 9.18
C GLY A 139 -2.06 15.48 8.55
N VAL A 140 -2.17 15.42 7.22
CA VAL A 140 -3.45 15.40 6.48
C VAL A 140 -3.73 14.03 5.88
N GLY A 141 -2.71 13.37 5.33
CA GLY A 141 -2.86 12.12 4.58
C GLY A 141 -2.83 12.34 3.07
N PRO A 142 -3.39 11.41 2.28
CA PRO A 142 -3.37 11.50 0.84
C PRO A 142 -4.32 12.58 0.32
N VAL A 143 -3.86 13.30 -0.69
CA VAL A 143 -4.61 14.35 -1.40
C VAL A 143 -4.48 14.10 -2.90
N LEU A 144 -5.60 14.14 -3.61
CA LEU A 144 -5.66 14.10 -5.07
C LEU A 144 -6.07 15.50 -5.55
N PRO A 145 -5.13 16.33 -6.07
CA PRO A 145 -5.39 17.74 -6.38
C PRO A 145 -6.46 17.97 -7.44
N GLN A 146 -6.63 17.01 -8.36
CA GLN A 146 -7.59 17.06 -9.46
C GLN A 146 -8.60 15.90 -9.35
N PRO A 147 -9.49 15.93 -8.34
CA PRO A 147 -10.47 14.88 -8.10
C PRO A 147 -11.57 14.87 -9.16
N LEU A 148 -12.23 13.74 -9.33
CA LEU A 148 -13.37 13.57 -10.22
C LEU A 148 -14.59 14.34 -9.65
N ARG A 149 -15.22 15.16 -10.47
CA ARG A 149 -16.37 16.03 -10.12
C ARG A 149 -17.55 15.81 -11.06
N THR A 150 -17.29 15.56 -12.34
CA THR A 150 -18.30 15.31 -13.37
C THR A 150 -17.91 14.12 -14.27
N PRO A 151 -18.82 13.59 -15.11
CA PRO A 151 -18.50 12.53 -16.06
C PRO A 151 -17.37 12.87 -17.03
N GLU A 152 -17.24 14.13 -17.44
CA GLU A 152 -16.17 14.59 -18.33
C GLU A 152 -14.78 14.35 -17.76
N ASP A 153 -14.66 14.40 -16.43
CA ASP A 153 -13.41 14.16 -15.73
C ASP A 153 -12.87 12.75 -15.94
N LEU A 154 -13.71 11.76 -16.25
CA LEU A 154 -13.27 10.39 -16.50
C LEU A 154 -12.38 10.28 -17.73
N LYS A 155 -12.51 11.20 -18.70
CA LYS A 155 -11.73 11.22 -19.94
C LYS A 155 -10.22 11.41 -19.71
N ARG A 156 -9.81 11.89 -18.53
CA ARG A 156 -8.37 12.02 -18.18
C ARG A 156 -7.77 10.74 -17.61
N LEU A 157 -8.59 9.75 -17.26
CA LEU A 157 -8.13 8.51 -16.69
C LEU A 157 -7.53 7.62 -17.77
N VAL A 158 -6.43 6.96 -17.43
CA VAL A 158 -5.92 5.83 -18.19
C VAL A 158 -6.72 4.60 -17.74
N ILE A 159 -7.69 4.18 -18.55
CA ILE A 159 -8.61 3.08 -18.20
C ILE A 159 -7.91 1.72 -18.18
N LYS A 160 -6.88 1.54 -19.04
CA LYS A 160 -6.09 0.30 -19.14
C LYS A 160 -4.59 0.59 -19.00
N PRO A 161 -4.11 0.99 -17.81
CA PRO A 161 -2.70 1.23 -17.60
C PRO A 161 -1.91 -0.07 -17.74
N ASP A 162 -0.69 0.04 -18.26
CA ASP A 162 0.29 -1.05 -18.25
C ASP A 162 0.76 -1.28 -16.81
N ILE A 163 0.41 -2.45 -16.24
CA ILE A 163 0.71 -2.79 -14.84
C ILE A 163 2.21 -2.89 -14.60
N GLU A 164 2.98 -3.42 -15.55
CA GLU A 164 4.43 -3.56 -15.37
C GLU A 164 5.10 -2.19 -15.42
N ALA A 165 4.71 -1.34 -16.38
CA ALA A 165 5.27 0.00 -16.52
C ALA A 165 4.94 0.91 -15.33
N THR A 166 3.71 0.82 -14.81
CA THR A 166 3.22 1.74 -13.75
C THR A 166 3.40 1.20 -12.34
N LEU A 167 3.25 -0.12 -12.13
CA LEU A 167 3.21 -0.76 -10.81
C LEU A 167 4.25 -1.88 -10.65
N GLY A 168 5.12 -2.12 -11.65
CA GLY A 168 6.15 -3.16 -11.59
C GLY A 168 7.13 -3.02 -10.42
N TYR A 169 7.23 -1.83 -9.82
CA TYR A 169 8.01 -1.61 -8.61
C TYR A 169 7.50 -2.45 -7.42
N LEU A 170 6.19 -2.65 -7.33
CA LEU A 170 5.62 -3.48 -6.27
C LEU A 170 5.86 -4.96 -6.57
N MET A 171 5.79 -5.36 -7.84
CA MET A 171 6.08 -6.74 -8.24
C MET A 171 7.54 -7.11 -7.93
N ASP A 172 8.47 -6.17 -8.15
CA ASP A 172 9.85 -6.30 -7.72
C ASP A 172 9.96 -6.44 -6.19
N ALA A 173 9.24 -5.60 -5.44
CA ALA A 173 9.23 -5.64 -3.97
C ALA A 173 8.63 -6.96 -3.43
N ILE A 174 7.56 -7.47 -4.02
CA ILE A 174 6.93 -8.74 -3.66
C ILE A 174 7.90 -9.89 -3.91
N ASN A 175 8.52 -9.94 -5.09
CA ASN A 175 9.44 -11.01 -5.44
C ASN A 175 10.68 -10.99 -4.53
N LEU A 176 11.23 -9.80 -4.25
CA LEU A 176 12.34 -9.62 -3.32
C LEU A 176 11.95 -9.98 -1.88
N ALA A 177 10.76 -9.56 -1.42
CA ALA A 177 10.25 -9.93 -0.09
C ALA A 177 10.14 -11.45 0.05
N ARG A 178 9.64 -12.16 -0.97
CA ARG A 178 9.55 -13.62 -0.95
C ARG A 178 10.92 -14.30 -0.78
N GLN A 179 11.96 -13.73 -1.38
CA GLN A 179 13.34 -14.20 -1.21
C GLN A 179 13.84 -13.93 0.21
N GLU A 180 13.65 -12.73 0.74
CA GLU A 180 14.12 -12.33 2.07
C GLU A 180 13.37 -13.02 3.23
N ILE A 181 12.08 -13.31 3.07
CA ILE A 181 11.29 -14.07 4.05
C ILE A 181 11.77 -15.53 4.14
N LYS A 182 12.41 -16.06 3.09
CA LYS A 182 12.96 -17.43 3.05
C LYS A 182 11.94 -18.51 3.45
N GLY A 183 10.68 -18.26 3.08
CA GLY A 183 9.55 -19.14 3.36
C GLY A 183 9.11 -19.18 4.82
N GLN A 184 9.63 -18.31 5.69
CA GLN A 184 9.29 -18.34 7.12
C GLN A 184 7.79 -18.20 7.35
N VAL A 185 7.11 -17.30 6.61
CA VAL A 185 5.67 -17.02 6.68
C VAL A 185 5.14 -16.58 5.31
N PRO A 186 3.82 -16.62 5.03
CA PRO A 186 3.29 -16.14 3.77
C PRO A 186 3.42 -14.62 3.62
N LEU A 187 3.54 -14.18 2.36
CA LEU A 187 3.46 -12.78 1.97
C LEU A 187 2.05 -12.45 1.44
N ILE A 188 1.44 -11.41 1.99
CA ILE A 188 0.14 -10.87 1.60
C ILE A 188 0.37 -9.69 0.63
N GLY A 189 -0.18 -9.83 -0.58
CA GLY A 189 -0.40 -8.72 -1.51
C GLY A 189 -1.77 -8.08 -1.28
N PHE A 190 -2.02 -6.88 -1.80
CA PHE A 190 -3.31 -6.23 -1.60
C PHE A 190 -3.68 -5.17 -2.63
N SER A 191 -4.95 -4.81 -2.65
CA SER A 191 -5.49 -3.64 -3.36
C SER A 191 -6.60 -2.97 -2.54
N GLY A 192 -6.95 -1.73 -2.89
CA GLY A 192 -8.22 -1.15 -2.46
C GLY A 192 -9.39 -1.76 -3.24
N ALA A 193 -10.55 -1.85 -2.62
CA ALA A 193 -11.77 -2.21 -3.34
C ALA A 193 -12.17 -1.11 -4.34
N PRO A 194 -12.83 -1.44 -5.46
CA PRO A 194 -13.17 -0.46 -6.49
C PRO A 194 -13.94 0.76 -5.96
N PHE A 195 -14.94 0.56 -5.11
CA PHE A 195 -15.70 1.66 -4.53
C PHE A 195 -14.90 2.51 -3.54
N THR A 196 -14.06 1.88 -2.70
CA THR A 196 -13.11 2.60 -1.85
C THR A 196 -12.18 3.49 -2.67
N LEU A 197 -11.59 2.97 -3.75
CA LEU A 197 -10.70 3.74 -4.62
C LEU A 197 -11.44 4.89 -5.31
N PHE A 198 -12.61 4.61 -5.89
CA PHE A 198 -13.48 5.61 -6.50
C PHE A 198 -13.83 6.74 -5.52
N THR A 199 -14.10 6.39 -4.26
CA THR A 199 -14.34 7.38 -3.20
C THR A 199 -13.17 8.33 -3.02
N TYR A 200 -11.91 7.86 -3.00
CA TYR A 200 -10.76 8.78 -2.93
C TYR A 200 -10.62 9.63 -4.20
N MET A 201 -10.85 9.02 -5.37
CA MET A 201 -10.78 9.71 -6.66
C MET A 201 -11.81 10.84 -6.77
N VAL A 202 -13.02 10.64 -6.24
CA VAL A 202 -14.07 11.66 -6.18
C VAL A 202 -13.87 12.60 -4.99
N GLU A 203 -13.55 12.15 -3.79
CA GLU A 203 -13.45 13.07 -2.64
C GLU A 203 -12.24 14.02 -2.75
N GLY A 204 -11.14 13.52 -3.34
CA GLY A 204 -9.84 14.19 -3.41
C GLY A 204 -8.94 13.91 -2.22
N GLY A 205 -9.26 12.91 -1.40
CA GLY A 205 -8.58 12.56 -0.15
C GLY A 205 -9.53 11.92 0.84
N GLY A 206 -9.14 11.89 2.13
CA GLY A 206 -10.02 11.45 3.20
C GLY A 206 -11.22 12.41 3.36
N SER A 207 -12.42 11.85 3.56
CA SER A 207 -13.66 12.61 3.79
C SER A 207 -14.45 11.99 4.94
N ARG A 208 -15.06 12.82 5.80
CA ARG A 208 -15.85 12.35 6.96
C ARG A 208 -17.28 12.00 6.60
N THR A 209 -17.81 12.59 5.53
CA THR A 209 -19.23 12.52 5.17
C THR A 209 -19.46 11.77 3.86
N LYS A 210 -18.44 11.66 3.02
CA LYS A 210 -18.50 11.08 1.67
C LYS A 210 -19.59 11.74 0.80
N ASP A 211 -19.81 13.03 1.01
CA ASP A 211 -20.89 13.81 0.39
C ASP A 211 -20.72 13.93 -1.13
N LYS A 212 -19.48 14.08 -1.61
CA LYS A 212 -19.21 14.24 -3.04
C LYS A 212 -19.40 12.94 -3.79
N VAL A 213 -18.88 11.82 -3.27
CA VAL A 213 -19.08 10.51 -3.91
C VAL A 213 -20.56 10.15 -3.94
N LYS A 214 -21.30 10.34 -2.83
CA LYS A 214 -22.75 10.11 -2.81
C LYS A 214 -23.49 10.98 -3.81
N THR A 215 -23.15 12.27 -3.89
CA THR A 215 -23.73 13.19 -4.88
C THR A 215 -23.44 12.72 -6.30
N PHE A 216 -22.22 12.23 -6.57
CA PHE A 216 -21.85 11.67 -7.87
C PHE A 216 -22.69 10.44 -8.22
N LEU A 217 -22.89 9.51 -7.28
CA LEU A 217 -23.74 8.33 -7.48
C LEU A 217 -25.18 8.73 -7.86
N TYR A 218 -25.78 9.66 -7.12
CA TYR A 218 -27.15 10.12 -7.39
C TYR A 218 -27.29 10.88 -8.71
N LYS A 219 -26.30 11.72 -9.04
CA LYS A 219 -26.40 12.63 -10.18
C LYS A 219 -25.93 11.97 -11.50
N TYR A 220 -24.99 11.04 -11.40
CA TYR A 220 -24.27 10.46 -12.54
C TYR A 220 -24.06 8.93 -12.38
N PRO A 221 -25.13 8.14 -12.18
CA PRO A 221 -25.00 6.70 -11.90
C PRO A 221 -24.27 5.93 -13.02
N GLU A 222 -24.57 6.23 -14.29
CA GLU A 222 -23.92 5.59 -15.44
C GLU A 222 -22.40 5.84 -15.45
N ALA A 223 -21.98 7.09 -15.22
CA ALA A 223 -20.56 7.45 -15.15
C ALA A 223 -19.88 6.82 -13.92
N ALA A 224 -20.60 6.67 -12.81
CA ALA A 224 -20.08 5.94 -11.65
C ALA A 224 -19.81 4.48 -12.01
N HIS A 225 -20.74 3.81 -12.68
CA HIS A 225 -20.55 2.44 -13.15
C HIS A 225 -19.40 2.31 -14.15
N GLU A 226 -19.23 3.26 -15.07
CA GLU A 226 -18.08 3.29 -16.00
C GLU A 226 -16.75 3.36 -15.23
N ALA A 227 -16.65 4.26 -14.26
CA ALA A 227 -15.45 4.41 -13.44
C ALA A 227 -15.17 3.17 -12.58
N LEU A 228 -16.20 2.61 -11.95
CA LEU A 228 -16.07 1.42 -11.10
C LEU A 228 -15.66 0.19 -11.91
N ALA A 229 -16.20 0.00 -13.12
CA ALA A 229 -15.79 -1.07 -14.02
C ALA A 229 -14.32 -0.92 -14.44
N ALA A 230 -13.89 0.30 -14.79
CA ALA A 230 -12.50 0.59 -15.11
C ALA A 230 -11.55 0.30 -13.95
N ILE A 231 -11.88 0.74 -12.74
CA ILE A 231 -11.08 0.49 -11.54
C ILE A 231 -11.02 -1.01 -11.23
N THR A 232 -12.13 -1.73 -11.42
CA THR A 232 -12.22 -3.18 -11.20
C THR A 232 -11.26 -3.95 -12.11
N ASP A 233 -11.22 -3.64 -13.41
CA ASP A 233 -10.27 -4.24 -14.36
C ASP A 233 -8.82 -4.03 -13.91
N VAL A 234 -8.47 -2.81 -13.47
CA VAL A 234 -7.13 -2.51 -12.98
C VAL A 234 -6.82 -3.30 -11.71
N CYS A 235 -7.75 -3.37 -10.75
CA CYS A 235 -7.58 -4.14 -9.52
C CYS A 235 -7.35 -5.63 -9.80
N VAL A 236 -8.13 -6.24 -10.71
CA VAL A 236 -7.97 -7.66 -11.08
C VAL A 236 -6.60 -7.91 -11.69
N ARG A 237 -6.21 -7.15 -12.73
CA ARG A 237 -4.90 -7.30 -13.39
C ARG A 237 -3.74 -7.06 -12.42
N TYR A 238 -3.90 -6.10 -11.52
CA TYR A 238 -2.90 -5.80 -10.50
C TYR A 238 -2.75 -6.92 -9.46
N LEU A 239 -3.85 -7.49 -8.96
CA LEU A 239 -3.81 -8.61 -8.01
C LEU A 239 -3.25 -9.88 -8.65
N ILE A 240 -3.56 -10.14 -9.93
CA ILE A 240 -2.94 -11.22 -10.71
C ILE A 240 -1.42 -11.03 -10.78
N ALA A 241 -0.96 -9.83 -11.15
CA ALA A 241 0.47 -9.54 -11.22
C ALA A 241 1.18 -9.70 -9.85
N GLN A 242 0.52 -9.32 -8.75
CA GLN A 242 1.05 -9.53 -7.40
C GLN A 242 1.23 -11.02 -7.08
N TYR A 243 0.25 -11.84 -7.44
CA TYR A 243 0.34 -13.29 -7.26
C TYR A 243 1.47 -13.89 -8.10
N GLU A 244 1.56 -13.53 -9.38
CA GLU A 244 2.63 -13.98 -10.28
C GLU A 244 4.02 -13.54 -9.82
N ALA A 245 4.12 -12.38 -9.17
CA ALA A 245 5.35 -11.90 -8.54
C ALA A 245 5.71 -12.67 -7.25
N GLY A 246 4.74 -13.33 -6.62
CA GLY A 246 4.93 -14.20 -5.46
C GLY A 246 4.05 -13.90 -4.25
N ALA A 247 3.01 -13.08 -4.31
CA ALA A 247 2.06 -13.01 -3.20
C ALA A 247 1.37 -14.38 -3.00
N GLN A 248 1.20 -14.81 -1.74
CA GLN A 248 0.60 -16.12 -1.39
C GLN A 248 -0.81 -15.98 -0.86
N ALA A 249 -1.15 -14.79 -0.39
CA ALA A 249 -2.52 -14.38 -0.11
C ALA A 249 -2.76 -12.98 -0.67
N LEU A 250 -4.00 -12.68 -1.00
CA LEU A 250 -4.42 -11.40 -1.57
C LEU A 250 -5.55 -10.82 -0.71
N GLN A 251 -5.39 -9.57 -0.29
CA GLN A 251 -6.38 -8.82 0.49
C GLN A 251 -7.01 -7.71 -0.37
N VAL A 252 -8.33 -7.59 -0.34
CA VAL A 252 -9.03 -6.41 -0.87
C VAL A 252 -9.52 -5.56 0.30
N PHE A 253 -9.29 -4.24 0.25
CA PHE A 253 -9.71 -3.33 1.31
C PHE A 253 -10.93 -2.51 0.88
N GLU A 254 -12.14 -2.97 1.23
CA GLU A 254 -13.37 -2.16 1.18
C GLU A 254 -13.55 -1.40 2.49
N SER A 255 -12.92 -0.23 2.56
CA SER A 255 -12.81 0.55 3.81
C SER A 255 -13.94 1.55 4.01
N VAL A 256 -14.79 1.79 3.02
CA VAL A 256 -15.80 2.88 3.09
C VAL A 256 -17.20 2.49 2.63
N GLY A 257 -17.34 1.51 1.72
CA GLY A 257 -18.63 1.17 1.11
C GLY A 257 -19.69 0.82 2.14
N ALA A 258 -19.41 -0.15 3.02
CA ALA A 258 -20.35 -0.60 4.04
C ALA A 258 -20.61 0.43 5.15
N GLU A 259 -19.72 1.41 5.34
CA GLU A 259 -19.86 2.42 6.40
C GLU A 259 -20.72 3.62 5.96
N TYR A 260 -20.65 4.03 4.68
CA TYR A 260 -21.21 5.30 4.21
C TYR A 260 -22.34 5.19 3.19
N LEU A 261 -22.59 4.01 2.63
CA LEU A 261 -23.68 3.78 1.68
C LEU A 261 -24.94 3.25 2.38
N THR A 262 -26.09 3.52 1.78
CA THR A 262 -27.29 2.75 2.07
C THR A 262 -27.10 1.31 1.58
N GLN A 263 -27.92 0.38 2.10
CA GLN A 263 -27.88 -1.00 1.64
C GLN A 263 -28.07 -1.11 0.12
N GLU A 264 -29.03 -0.37 -0.45
CA GLU A 264 -29.30 -0.34 -1.89
C GLU A 264 -28.07 0.12 -2.68
N HIS A 265 -27.48 1.26 -2.34
CA HIS A 265 -26.28 1.76 -3.02
C HIS A 265 -25.07 0.85 -2.83
N TYR A 266 -24.94 0.16 -1.68
CA TYR A 266 -23.87 -0.82 -1.50
C TYR A 266 -24.01 -1.97 -2.50
N TYR A 267 -25.22 -2.52 -2.66
CA TYR A 267 -25.47 -3.60 -3.61
C TYR A 267 -25.45 -3.16 -5.08
N GLU A 268 -25.60 -1.86 -5.36
CA GLU A 268 -25.49 -1.31 -6.71
C GLU A 268 -24.05 -0.92 -7.09
N PHE A 269 -23.35 -0.18 -6.23
CA PHE A 269 -22.08 0.49 -6.59
C PHE A 269 -20.82 -0.10 -5.94
N ALA A 270 -20.94 -0.97 -4.94
CA ALA A 270 -19.78 -1.56 -4.26
C ALA A 270 -19.70 -3.07 -4.45
N PHE A 271 -20.75 -3.78 -4.03
CA PHE A 271 -20.76 -5.24 -4.00
C PHE A 271 -20.52 -5.92 -5.35
N PRO A 272 -21.13 -5.50 -6.48
CA PRO A 272 -20.95 -6.21 -7.76
C PRO A 272 -19.48 -6.22 -8.20
N TYR A 273 -18.81 -5.08 -8.03
CA TYR A 273 -17.40 -4.90 -8.37
C TYR A 273 -16.46 -5.62 -7.41
N LEU A 274 -16.79 -5.62 -6.10
CA LEU A 274 -16.07 -6.41 -5.12
C LEU A 274 -16.17 -7.92 -5.40
N ALA A 275 -17.37 -8.38 -5.76
CA ALA A 275 -17.63 -9.76 -6.15
C ALA A 275 -16.88 -10.14 -7.44
N GLU A 276 -16.78 -9.23 -8.41
CA GLU A 276 -15.98 -9.44 -9.62
C GLU A 276 -14.48 -9.59 -9.31
N VAL A 277 -13.93 -8.74 -8.43
CA VAL A 277 -12.53 -8.89 -7.97
C VAL A 277 -12.30 -10.24 -7.26
N GLY A 278 -13.28 -10.68 -6.47
CA GLY A 278 -13.24 -11.94 -5.74
C GLY A 278 -13.63 -13.19 -6.55
N ALA A 279 -14.02 -13.02 -7.81
CA ALA A 279 -14.47 -14.14 -8.63
C ALA A 279 -13.32 -15.12 -8.92
N PRO A 280 -13.61 -16.43 -9.04
CA PRO A 280 -12.58 -17.42 -9.39
C PRO A 280 -11.87 -17.05 -10.69
N HIS A 281 -10.54 -16.93 -10.63
CA HIS A 281 -9.70 -16.63 -11.79
C HIS A 281 -8.71 -17.77 -12.06
N PRO A 282 -8.53 -18.26 -13.30
CA PRO A 282 -7.68 -19.43 -13.59
C PRO A 282 -6.25 -19.30 -13.08
N VAL A 283 -5.65 -18.11 -13.21
CA VAL A 283 -4.28 -17.81 -12.74
C VAL A 283 -4.17 -17.86 -11.22
N LEU A 284 -5.25 -17.50 -10.52
CA LEU A 284 -5.29 -17.35 -9.07
C LEU A 284 -5.89 -18.59 -8.37
N SER A 285 -6.09 -19.68 -9.10
CA SER A 285 -6.71 -20.93 -8.59
C SER A 285 -6.01 -21.53 -7.36
N ASN A 286 -4.73 -21.23 -7.14
CA ASN A 286 -3.96 -21.65 -5.96
C ASN A 286 -3.69 -20.52 -4.95
N ALA A 287 -4.22 -19.31 -5.17
CA ALA A 287 -4.08 -18.19 -4.25
C ALA A 287 -5.09 -18.31 -3.10
N ALA A 288 -4.67 -17.99 -1.87
CA ALA A 288 -5.62 -17.78 -0.78
C ALA A 288 -6.19 -16.37 -0.86
N TYR A 289 -7.46 -16.25 -1.24
CA TYR A 289 -8.14 -14.96 -1.31
C TYR A 289 -8.78 -14.59 0.03
N VAL A 290 -8.64 -13.32 0.40
CA VAL A 290 -9.50 -12.69 1.39
C VAL A 290 -10.01 -11.38 0.79
N VAL A 291 -11.31 -11.37 0.51
CA VAL A 291 -12.05 -10.18 0.13
C VAL A 291 -12.57 -9.51 1.38
#